data_AF-A0A7X1B8F2-F1
#
_entry.id   AF-A0A7X1B8F2-F1
#
_cell.length_a   1.000
_cell.length_b   1.000
_cell.length_c   1.000
_cell.angle_alpha   90.00
_cell.angle_beta   90.00
_cell.angle_gamma   90.00
#
_symmetry.space_group_name_H-M   'P 1'
#
loop_
_entity.id
_entity.type
_entity.pdbx_description
1 polymer ?
#
loop_
_entity_poly.entity_id
_entity_poly.type
_entity_poly.pdbx_seq_one_letter_code
_entity_poly.pdbx_strand_id
1 'polypeptide(L)'
;MGRNFIEKRIVSAGVKLCERRIEMKGTPIGAEDLRDIEVKTFSPVLQVFYIVVGLAFAVFGIWVHTQTRSTVHSFLPVLFGVANCAFALHGRPRKVRDMEEELDLMDLTAEITQKFVARMDAKRGNAAP
;
A
#
# COMPACT_ATOMS: atom_id res chain seq x y z
N MET A 1 -17.42 1.15 -13.83
CA MET A 1 -17.30 0.35 -12.60
C MET A 1 -16.14 0.88 -11.79
N GLY A 2 -16.33 1.16 -10.50
CA GLY A 2 -15.27 1.71 -9.66
C GLY A 2 -14.22 0.65 -9.36
N ARG A 3 -13.01 0.80 -9.92
CA ARG A 3 -11.89 -0.12 -9.68
C ARG A 3 -11.59 -0.29 -8.21
N ASN A 4 -11.29 -1.53 -7.82
CA ASN A 4 -11.02 -1.88 -6.45
C ASN A 4 -9.74 -1.19 -5.97
N PHE A 5 -9.61 -0.91 -4.66
CA PHE A 5 -8.47 -0.15 -4.14
C PHE A 5 -7.13 -0.86 -4.35
N ILE A 6 -7.14 -2.19 -4.49
CA ILE A 6 -5.98 -3.03 -4.80
C ILE A 6 -5.50 -2.75 -6.23
N GLU A 7 -6.39 -2.78 -7.22
CA GLU A 7 -6.07 -2.46 -8.63
C GLU A 7 -5.44 -1.07 -8.76
N LYS A 8 -5.99 -0.06 -8.08
CA LYS A 8 -5.42 1.30 -8.07
C LYS A 8 -3.99 1.34 -7.52
N ARG A 9 -3.69 0.51 -6.49
CA ARG A 9 -2.34 0.40 -5.92
C ARG A 9 -1.39 -0.32 -6.87
N ILE A 10 -1.84 -1.39 -7.53
CA ILE A 10 -1.06 -2.13 -8.53
C ILE A 10 -0.69 -1.20 -9.69
N VAL A 11 -1.66 -0.43 -10.19
CA VAL A 11 -1.42 0.50 -11.29
C VAL A 11 -0.39 1.57 -10.90
N SER A 12 -0.53 2.16 -9.72
CA SER A 12 0.43 3.16 -9.21
C SER A 12 1.84 2.58 -9.05
N ALA A 13 1.95 1.36 -8.54
CA ALA A 13 3.22 0.66 -8.39
C ALA A 13 3.84 0.30 -9.75
N GLY A 14 3.03 -0.15 -10.71
CA GLY A 14 3.44 -0.42 -12.09
C GLY A 14 3.96 0.81 -12.81
N VAL A 15 3.26 1.95 -12.70
CA VAL A 15 3.73 3.22 -13.28
C VAL A 15 5.08 3.64 -12.69
N LYS A 16 5.29 3.50 -11.37
CA LYS A 16 6.59 3.76 -10.72
C LYS A 16 7.69 2.79 -11.15
N LEU A 17 7.34 1.54 -11.47
CA LEU A 17 8.28 0.56 -12.00
C LEU A 17 8.73 0.98 -13.41
N CYS A 18 7.78 1.41 -14.26
CA CYS A 18 8.09 1.95 -15.58
C CYS A 18 8.96 3.21 -15.52
N GLU A 19 8.65 4.16 -14.62
CA GLU A 19 9.47 5.37 -14.42
C GLU A 19 10.92 5.02 -14.03
N ARG A 20 11.11 4.13 -13.06
CA ARG A 20 12.45 3.67 -12.64
C ARG A 20 13.21 2.92 -13.73
N ARG A 21 12.52 2.14 -14.56
CA ARG A 21 13.14 1.36 -15.65
C ARG A 21 13.60 2.25 -16.81
N ILE A 22 12.91 3.36 -17.10
CA ILE A 22 13.38 4.38 -18.05
C ILE A 22 14.70 5.01 -17.57
N GLU A 23 14.80 5.34 -16.28
CA GLU A 23 16.03 5.89 -15.70
C GLU A 23 17.21 4.90 -15.81
N MET A 24 16.93 3.59 -15.76
CA MET A 24 17.92 2.52 -15.87
C MET A 24 18.26 2.10 -17.32
N LYS A 25 18.09 2.97 -18.31
CA LYS A 25 18.46 2.75 -19.74
C LYS A 25 17.70 1.62 -20.45
N GLY A 26 16.36 1.60 -20.32
CA GLY A 26 15.50 0.92 -21.30
C GLY A 26 15.49 -0.61 -21.21
N THR A 27 15.59 -1.16 -20.00
CA THR A 27 15.32 -2.60 -19.82
C THR A 27 13.85 -2.90 -20.15
N PRO A 28 13.58 -3.93 -20.98
CA PRO A 28 12.22 -4.28 -21.34
C PRO A 28 11.44 -4.72 -20.09
N ILE A 29 10.21 -4.23 -19.96
CA ILE A 29 9.31 -4.58 -18.86
C ILE A 29 8.51 -5.80 -19.31
N GLY A 30 8.72 -6.93 -18.65
CA GLY A 30 7.97 -8.16 -18.90
C GLY A 30 6.71 -8.25 -18.05
N ALA A 31 5.79 -9.14 -18.43
CA ALA A 31 4.64 -9.49 -17.58
C ALA A 31 5.07 -10.06 -16.22
N GLU A 32 6.23 -10.72 -16.16
CA GLU A 32 6.82 -11.26 -14.93
C GLU A 32 7.16 -10.14 -13.92
N ASP A 33 7.63 -8.97 -14.39
CA ASP A 33 7.94 -7.83 -13.51
C ASP A 33 6.68 -7.27 -12.82
N LEU A 34 5.53 -7.37 -13.47
CA LEU A 34 4.23 -6.94 -12.92
C LEU A 34 3.72 -7.93 -11.86
N ARG A 35 3.97 -9.22 -12.06
CA ARG A 35 3.60 -10.31 -11.13
C ARG A 35 4.35 -10.23 -9.81
N ASP A 36 5.59 -9.76 -9.84
CA ASP A 36 6.42 -9.59 -8.64
C ASP A 36 6.16 -8.29 -7.86
N ILE A 37 5.24 -7.44 -8.32
CA ILE A 37 4.87 -6.24 -7.56
C ILE A 37 4.19 -6.64 -6.26
N GLU A 38 4.71 -6.15 -5.14
CA GLU A 38 4.08 -6.28 -3.83
C GLU A 38 3.19 -5.08 -3.54
N VAL A 39 1.91 -5.33 -3.24
CA VAL A 39 0.95 -4.30 -2.85
C VAL A 39 0.32 -4.61 -1.50
N LYS A 40 0.03 -3.55 -0.75
CA LYS A 40 -0.70 -3.65 0.52
C LYS A 40 -2.16 -4.00 0.23
N THR A 41 -2.63 -5.10 0.82
CA THR A 41 -3.97 -5.65 0.59
C THR A 41 -5.07 -5.07 1.47
N PHE A 42 -4.72 -4.38 2.57
CA PHE A 42 -5.74 -3.77 3.42
C PHE A 42 -6.43 -2.59 2.75
N SER A 43 -7.76 -2.60 2.87
CA SER A 43 -8.60 -1.48 2.44
C SER A 43 -8.30 -0.26 3.31
N PRO A 44 -8.44 0.97 2.76
CA PRO A 44 -8.25 2.19 3.54
C PRO A 44 -9.15 2.24 4.78
N VAL A 45 -10.38 1.74 4.66
CA VAL A 45 -11.35 1.66 5.76
C VAL A 45 -10.84 0.74 6.86
N LEU A 46 -10.33 -0.44 6.51
CA LEU A 46 -9.79 -1.40 7.47
C LEU A 46 -8.52 -0.84 8.13
N GLN A 47 -7.66 -0.14 7.38
CA GLN A 47 -6.48 0.53 7.96
C GLN A 47 -6.87 1.58 9.00
N VAL A 48 -7.86 2.44 8.69
CA VAL A 48 -8.35 3.44 9.64
C VAL A 48 -8.95 2.77 10.87
N PHE A 49 -9.74 1.71 10.69
CA PHE A 49 -10.32 0.96 11.80
C PHE A 49 -9.26 0.41 12.75
N TYR A 50 -8.23 -0.27 12.24
CA TYR A 50 -7.14 -0.80 13.06
C TYR A 50 -6.33 0.31 13.75
N ILE A 51 -6.15 1.47 13.12
CA ILE A 51 -5.49 2.63 13.75
C ILE A 51 -6.33 3.15 14.92
N VAL A 52 -7.64 3.32 14.73
CA VAL A 52 -8.54 3.82 15.79
C VAL A 52 -8.58 2.85 16.97
N VAL A 53 -8.70 1.55 16.70
CA VAL A 53 -8.66 0.51 17.73
C VAL A 53 -7.31 0.50 18.45
N GLY A 54 -6.20 0.57 17.70
CA GLY A 54 -4.85 0.61 18.27
C GLY A 54 -4.63 1.81 19.18
N LEU A 55 -5.07 3.00 18.76
CA LEU A 55 -5.03 4.22 19.58
C LEU A 55 -5.89 4.10 20.83
N ALA A 56 -7.09 3.53 20.73
CA ALA A 56 -7.97 3.33 21.89
C ALA A 56 -7.30 2.43 22.94
N PHE A 57 -6.67 1.33 22.54
CA PHE A 57 -5.93 0.45 23.45
C PHE A 57 -4.69 1.12 24.05
N ALA A 58 -3.98 1.95 23.27
CA ALA A 58 -2.84 2.71 23.80
C ALA A 58 -3.27 3.73 24.86
N VAL A 59 -4.32 4.50 24.60
CA VAL A 59 -4.89 5.46 25.56
C VAL A 59 -5.40 4.73 26.81
N PHE A 60 -6.10 3.61 26.63
CA PHE A 60 -6.57 2.78 27.73
C PHE A 60 -5.42 2.26 28.59
N GLY A 61 -4.34 1.77 27.97
CA GLY A 61 -3.16 1.30 28.70
C GLY A 61 -2.45 2.40 29.47
N ILE A 62 -2.35 3.60 28.90
CA ILE A 62 -1.81 4.79 29.59
C ILE A 62 -2.71 5.17 30.78
N TRP A 63 -4.03 5.12 30.62
CA TRP A 63 -4.96 5.40 31.70
C TRP A 63 -4.90 4.37 32.84
N VAL A 64 -4.79 3.08 32.52
CA VAL A 64 -4.57 2.02 33.51
C VAL A 64 -3.24 2.22 34.25
N HIS A 65 -2.20 2.69 33.54
CA HIS A 65 -0.92 3.02 34.16
C HIS A 65 -1.07 4.10 35.24
N THR A 66 -1.77 5.20 34.91
CA THR A 66 -1.93 6.32 35.85
C THR A 66 -2.73 5.93 37.08
N GLN A 67 -3.69 5.01 36.96
CA GLN A 67 -4.52 4.58 38.08
C GLN A 67 -3.84 3.54 38.97
N THR A 68 -3.15 2.55 38.39
CA THR A 68 -2.58 1.42 39.15
C THR A 68 -1.13 1.62 39.56
N ARG A 69 -0.41 2.56 38.91
CA ARG A 69 1.06 2.71 38.97
C ARG A 69 1.82 1.41 38.69
N SER A 70 1.16 0.40 38.13
CA SER A 70 1.75 -0.90 37.84
C SER A 70 2.05 -1.01 36.35
N THR A 71 3.34 -1.12 36.03
CA THR A 71 3.83 -1.24 34.65
C THR A 71 3.34 -2.53 33.98
N VAL A 72 3.12 -3.60 34.76
CA VAL A 72 2.73 -4.93 34.25
C VAL A 72 1.34 -4.89 33.59
N HIS A 73 0.38 -4.18 34.18
CA HIS A 73 -1.00 -4.12 33.67
C HIS A 73 -1.17 -3.09 32.54
N SER A 74 -0.33 -2.06 32.49
CA SER A 74 -0.38 -1.02 31.45
C SER A 74 0.39 -1.37 30.18
N PHE A 75 1.46 -2.16 30.30
CA PHE A 75 2.38 -2.41 29.19
C PHE A 75 1.73 -3.21 28.06
N LEU A 76 1.01 -4.28 28.40
CA LEU A 76 0.30 -5.14 27.44
C LEU A 76 -0.69 -4.38 26.54
N PRO A 77 -1.63 -3.58 27.06
CA PRO A 77 -2.56 -2.82 26.22
C PRO A 77 -1.88 -1.74 25.39
N VAL A 78 -0.83 -1.09 25.91
CA VAL A 78 -0.05 -0.12 25.11
C VAL A 78 0.68 -0.81 23.96
N LEU A 79 1.37 -1.92 24.22
CA LEU A 79 2.03 -2.71 23.18
C LEU A 79 1.05 -3.20 22.13
N PHE A 80 -0.10 -3.73 22.56
CA PHE A 80 -1.14 -4.19 21.66
C PHE A 80 -1.67 -3.05 20.79
N GLY A 81 -1.86 -1.86 21.37
CA GLY A 81 -2.25 -0.66 20.64
C GLY A 81 -1.24 -0.25 19.57
N VAL A 82 0.05 -0.18 19.94
CA VAL A 82 1.14 0.16 19.01
C VAL A 82 1.30 -0.89 17.92
N ALA A 83 1.23 -2.18 18.27
CA ALA A 83 1.32 -3.28 17.31
C ALA A 83 0.18 -3.23 16.28
N ASN A 84 -1.05 -2.93 16.71
CA ASN A 84 -2.19 -2.78 15.80
C ASN A 84 -2.01 -1.59 14.85
N CYS A 85 -1.51 -0.45 15.34
CA CYS A 85 -1.20 0.69 14.48
C CYS A 85 -0.09 0.35 13.47
N ALA A 86 0.98 -0.31 13.92
CA ALA A 86 2.08 -0.75 13.05
C ALA A 86 1.59 -1.74 11.98
N PHE A 87 0.70 -2.67 12.36
CA PHE A 87 0.08 -3.64 11.46
C PHE A 87 -0.86 -2.97 10.45
N ALA A 88 -1.62 -1.94 10.84
CA ALA A 88 -2.45 -1.17 9.93
C ALA A 88 -1.62 -0.41 8.87
N LEU A 89 -0.49 0.16 9.30
CA LEU A 89 0.39 0.96 8.46
C LEU A 89 1.22 0.10 7.49
N HIS A 90 1.78 -1.01 7.96
CA HIS A 90 2.52 -1.94 7.10
C HIS A 90 1.56 -2.76 6.23
N GLY A 91 0.40 -3.11 6.78
CA GLY A 91 -0.56 -4.00 6.16
C GLY A 91 0.00 -5.41 5.96
N ARG A 92 -0.74 -6.22 5.21
CA ARG A 92 -0.25 -7.50 4.69
C ARG A 92 0.18 -7.31 3.23
N PRO A 93 1.48 -7.21 2.93
CA PRO A 93 1.94 -7.22 1.54
C PRO A 93 1.61 -8.58 0.92
N ARG A 94 1.04 -8.56 -0.29
CA ARG A 94 0.93 -9.74 -1.15
C ARG A 94 1.49 -9.39 -2.52
N LYS A 95 2.08 -10.39 -3.18
CA LYS A 95 2.50 -10.28 -4.57
C LYS A 95 1.30 -10.34 -5.49
N VAL A 96 1.32 -9.59 -6.58
CA VAL A 96 0.27 -9.62 -7.61
C VAL A 96 0.09 -11.04 -8.17
N ARG A 97 1.17 -11.82 -8.28
CA ARG A 97 1.12 -13.25 -8.65
C ARG A 97 0.20 -14.10 -7.76
N ASP A 98 0.09 -13.77 -6.48
CA ASP A 98 -0.74 -14.51 -5.54
C ASP A 98 -2.21 -14.02 -5.56
N MET A 99 -2.54 -13.07 -6.44
CA MET A 99 -3.85 -12.44 -6.61
C MET A 99 -4.34 -12.55 -8.06
N GLU A 100 -3.68 -13.34 -8.92
CA GLU A 100 -4.01 -13.47 -10.35
C GLU A 100 -5.43 -14.01 -10.60
N GLU A 101 -5.97 -14.83 -9.69
CA GLU A 101 -7.33 -15.35 -9.81
C GLU A 101 -8.41 -14.27 -9.61
N GLU A 102 -8.08 -13.18 -8.91
CA GLU A 102 -9.01 -12.10 -8.58
C GLU A 102 -8.83 -10.85 -9.47
N LEU A 103 -7.79 -10.83 -10.32
CA LEU A 103 -7.34 -9.64 -11.05
C LEU A 103 -7.17 -9.92 -12.54
N ASP A 104 -7.76 -9.08 -13.39
CA ASP A 104 -7.47 -9.09 -14.82
C ASP A 104 -6.12 -8.40 -15.09
N LEU A 105 -5.06 -9.20 -15.17
CA LEU A 105 -3.71 -8.73 -15.43
C LEU A 105 -3.57 -8.01 -16.78
N MET A 106 -4.36 -8.40 -17.78
CA MET A 106 -4.29 -7.81 -19.11
C MET A 106 -4.84 -6.38 -19.09
N ASP A 107 -5.98 -6.18 -18.44
CA ASP A 107 -6.58 -4.85 -18.22
C ASP A 107 -5.70 -3.97 -17.31
N LEU A 108 -5.07 -4.55 -16.28
CA LEU A 108 -4.12 -3.83 -15.44
C LEU A 108 -2.88 -3.37 -16.22
N THR A 109 -2.32 -4.22 -17.08
CA THR A 109 -1.14 -3.90 -17.89
C THR A 109 -1.44 -2.80 -18.91
N ALA A 110 -2.58 -2.88 -19.59
CA ALA A 110 -3.04 -1.85 -20.52
C ALA A 110 -3.18 -0.50 -19.81
N GLU A 111 -3.82 -0.47 -18.64
CA GLU A 111 -4.04 0.79 -17.92
C GLU A 111 -2.74 1.37 -17.32
N ILE A 112 -1.82 0.52 -16.84
CA ILE A 112 -0.47 0.95 -16.42
C ILE A 112 0.23 1.64 -17.59
N THR A 113 0.22 1.02 -18.76
CA THR A 113 0.87 1.54 -19.96
C THR A 113 0.22 2.86 -20.39
N GLN A 114 -1.11 2.93 -20.42
CA GLN A 114 -1.83 4.15 -20.79
C GLN A 114 -1.54 5.31 -19.83
N LYS A 115 -1.58 5.08 -18.51
CA LYS A 115 -1.26 6.11 -17.50
C LYS A 115 0.20 6.53 -17.54
N PHE A 116 1.09 5.59 -17.85
CA PHE A 116 2.49 5.88 -18.01
C PHE A 116 2.75 6.78 -19.22
N VAL A 117 2.21 6.44 -20.39
CA VAL A 117 2.31 7.25 -21.61
C VAL A 117 1.74 8.64 -21.38
N ALA A 118 0.54 8.74 -20.80
CA ALA A 118 -0.09 10.03 -20.48
C ALA A 118 0.78 10.90 -19.55
N ARG A 119 1.47 10.31 -18.56
CA ARG A 119 2.41 11.03 -17.69
C ARG A 119 3.67 11.48 -18.43
N MET A 120 4.20 10.66 -19.32
CA MET A 120 5.37 11.00 -20.13
C MET A 120 5.05 12.12 -21.12
N ASP A 121 3.88 12.07 -21.75
CA ASP A 121 3.39 13.12 -22.64
C ASP A 121 3.15 14.44 -21.89
N ALA A 122 2.56 14.38 -20.69
CA ALA A 122 2.41 15.56 -19.84
C ALA A 122 3.77 16.15 -19.40
N LYS A 123 4.75 15.30 -19.06
CA LYS A 123 6.13 15.75 -18.77
C LYS A 123 6.80 16.39 -19.98
N ARG A 124 6.58 15.85 -21.19
CA ARG A 124 7.11 16.42 -22.44
C ARG A 124 6.43 17.74 -22.82
N GLY A 125 5.10 17.83 -22.66
CA GLY A 125 4.33 19.05 -22.90
C GLY A 125 4.69 20.20 -21.97
N ASN A 126 5.01 19.90 -20.70
CA ASN A 126 5.51 20.89 -19.73
C ASN A 126 7.01 21.20 -19.88
N ALA A 127 7.73 20.45 -20.71
CA ALA A 127 9.16 20.66 -20.99
C ALA A 127 9.40 21.31 -22.37
N ALA A 128 8.33 21.63 -23.11
CA ALA A 128 8.40 22.48 -24.28
C ALA A 128 8.53 23.95 -23.83
N PRO A 129 9.51 24.72 -24.34
CA PRO A 129 9.74 26.11 -23.97
C PRO A 129 8.59 27.06 -24.37
#